data_AF-A0A3P7LMU4-F1
#
_entry.id   AF-A0A3P7LMU4-F1
#
_cell.length_a   1.000
_cell.length_b   1.000
_cell.length_c   1.000
_cell.angle_alpha   90.00
_cell.angle_beta   90.00
_cell.angle_gamma   90.00
#
_symmetry.space_group_name_H-M   'P 1'
#
loop_
_entity.id
_entity.type
_entity.pdbx_description
1 polymer ?
#
loop_
_entity_poly.entity_id
_entity_poly.type
_entity_poly.pdbx_seq_one_letter_code
_entity_poly.pdbx_strand_id
1 'polypeptide(L)'
;MHHVTAEIYAPDARTASSPSADGPCPVYRAVGEWNSSFRLHDLSTQVEETIDVGSIAVYPKYVRPLRLQAPEESQRLWEKVTEALRDGDINRASEEKFKLEDVQRVSENARTRLRLSHHPKYFQASATGWTYNNLAS
;
A
#
# COMPACT_ATOMS: atom_id res chain seq x y z
N MET A 1 -10.15 -4.83 17.36
CA MET A 1 -8.83 -5.49 17.24
C MET A 1 -7.96 -4.64 16.31
N HIS A 2 -7.52 -3.46 16.79
CA HIS A 2 -6.67 -2.53 16.03
C HIS A 2 -5.41 -2.15 16.83
N HIS A 3 -5.16 -2.87 17.92
CA HIS A 3 -4.05 -2.59 18.81
C HIS A 3 -2.72 -2.96 18.15
N VAL A 4 -1.74 -2.07 18.29
CA VAL A 4 -0.38 -2.25 17.80
C VAL A 4 0.61 -1.80 18.86
N THR A 5 1.69 -2.57 18.98
CA THR A 5 2.90 -2.20 19.71
C THR A 5 4.06 -2.28 18.74
N ALA A 6 4.84 -1.21 18.65
CA ALA A 6 6.07 -1.16 17.86
C ALA A 6 7.23 -0.66 18.74
N GLU A 7 8.40 -1.24 18.52
CA GLU A 7 9.63 -0.87 19.21
C GLU A 7 10.65 -0.37 18.18
N ILE A 8 11.27 0.75 18.48
CA ILE A 8 12.25 1.40 17.60
C ILE A 8 13.60 1.28 18.29
N TYR A 9 14.58 0.74 17.59
CA TYR A 9 15.92 0.50 18.10
C TYR A 9 16.91 1.48 17.45
N ALA A 10 17.94 1.89 18.21
CA ALA A 10 19.01 2.70 17.64
C ALA A 10 19.77 1.90 16.56
N PRO A 11 20.24 2.55 15.49
CA PRO A 11 21.01 1.88 14.44
C PRO A 11 22.33 1.29 14.96
N ASP A 12 22.88 1.86 16.04
CA ASP A 12 24.10 1.39 16.71
C ASP A 12 23.81 1.00 18.17
N ALA A 13 24.31 -0.16 18.60
CA ALA A 13 24.19 -0.66 19.98
C ALA A 13 24.92 0.18 21.05
N ARG A 14 25.62 1.26 20.66
CA ARG A 14 26.47 2.07 21.55
C ARG A 14 25.75 3.25 22.23
N THR A 15 24.58 3.65 21.73
CA THR A 15 23.83 4.80 22.27
C THR A 15 22.79 4.39 23.32
N ALA A 16 22.58 3.09 23.53
CA ALA A 16 21.76 2.59 24.61
C ALA A 16 22.50 2.80 25.94
N SER A 17 22.11 3.82 26.70
CA SER A 17 22.55 4.02 28.07
C SER A 17 21.93 2.97 29.00
N SER A 18 22.31 1.70 28.84
CA SER A 18 22.17 0.62 29.84
C SER A 18 22.85 -0.67 29.36
N PRO A 19 23.83 -1.22 30.12
CA PRO A 19 24.35 -2.55 29.87
C PRO A 19 23.50 -3.58 30.62
N SER A 20 22.40 -4.04 30.01
CA SER A 20 21.72 -5.27 30.44
C SER A 20 22.06 -6.41 29.47
N ALA A 21 22.30 -7.60 30.02
CA ALA A 21 22.89 -8.75 29.33
C ALA A 21 22.02 -9.42 28.23
N ASP A 22 20.87 -8.83 27.86
CA ASP A 22 19.91 -9.37 26.91
C ASP A 22 19.59 -8.34 25.81
N GLY A 23 20.24 -8.48 24.65
CA GLY A 23 19.83 -7.86 23.38
C GLY A 23 19.88 -6.32 23.28
N PRO A 24 19.62 -5.77 22.08
CA PRO A 24 19.52 -4.32 21.89
C PRO A 24 18.28 -3.78 22.62
N CYS A 25 18.45 -2.67 23.35
CA CYS A 25 17.37 -1.99 24.05
C CYS A 25 16.65 -1.02 23.10
N PRO A 26 15.30 -1.00 23.06
CA PRO A 26 14.58 -0.01 22.26
C PRO A 26 14.78 1.40 22.81
N VAL A 27 14.83 2.38 21.90
CA VAL A 27 14.89 3.82 22.21
C VAL A 27 13.51 4.47 22.23
N TYR A 28 12.56 3.97 21.44
CA TYR A 28 11.15 4.36 21.52
C TYR A 28 10.24 3.15 21.54
N ARG A 29 9.07 3.32 22.16
CA ARG A 29 7.96 2.37 22.10
C ARG A 29 6.68 3.10 21.71
N ALA A 30 6.04 2.66 20.62
CA ALA A 30 4.72 3.14 20.21
C ALA A 30 3.66 2.10 20.58
N VAL A 31 2.60 2.51 21.30
CA VAL A 31 1.50 1.62 21.72
C VAL A 31 0.16 2.32 21.50
N GLY A 32 -0.78 1.64 20.85
CA GLY A 32 -2.14 2.17 20.71
C GLY A 32 -2.91 1.48 19.63
N GLU A 33 -3.75 2.23 18.92
CA GLU A 33 -4.58 1.73 17.83
C GLU A 33 -4.24 2.46 16.52
N TRP A 34 -3.94 1.70 15.46
CA TRP A 34 -3.46 2.28 14.20
C TRP A 34 -4.50 3.17 13.48
N ASN A 35 -5.78 3.06 13.85
CA ASN A 35 -6.90 3.81 13.27
C ASN A 35 -7.48 4.88 14.21
N SER A 36 -6.87 5.12 15.37
CA SER A 36 -7.37 6.06 16.37
C SER A 36 -6.21 6.88 16.92
N SER A 37 -5.55 6.42 17.97
CA SER A 37 -4.42 7.12 18.56
C SER A 37 -3.36 6.15 19.03
N PHE A 38 -2.10 6.57 18.99
CA PHE A 38 -0.99 5.86 19.60
C PHE A 38 -0.16 6.78 20.47
N ARG A 39 0.41 6.20 21.53
CA ARG A 39 1.35 6.87 22.43
C ARG A 39 2.75 6.49 22.01
N LEU A 40 3.57 7.48 21.70
CA LEU A 40 4.99 7.34 21.43
C LEU A 40 5.76 7.69 22.70
N HIS A 41 6.38 6.69 23.31
CA HIS A 41 7.19 6.83 24.50
C HIS A 41 8.67 6.81 24.14
N ASP A 42 9.37 7.91 24.45
CA ASP A 42 10.83 8.01 24.43
C ASP A 42 11.39 7.32 25.67
N LEU A 43 12.01 6.16 25.51
CA LEU A 43 12.54 5.38 26.63
C LEU A 43 13.85 5.97 27.20
N SER A 44 14.50 6.89 26.47
CA SER A 44 15.70 7.57 26.95
C SER A 44 15.38 8.77 27.85
N THR A 45 14.37 9.55 27.48
CA THR A 45 13.95 10.75 28.22
C THR A 45 12.73 10.54 29.11
N GLN A 46 12.07 9.38 28.97
CA GLN A 46 10.80 9.04 29.63
C GLN A 46 9.64 9.99 29.29
N VAL A 47 9.72 10.66 28.13
CA VAL A 47 8.66 11.54 27.62
C VAL A 47 7.69 10.74 26.77
N GLU A 48 6.39 10.91 27.01
CA GLU A 48 5.31 10.28 26.24
C GLU A 48 4.51 11.34 25.47
N GLU A 49 4.38 11.14 24.16
CA GLU A 49 3.55 11.96 23.28
C GLU A 49 2.38 11.13 22.74
N THR A 50 1.21 11.75 22.59
CA THR A 50 0.05 11.09 21.97
C THR A 50 -0.14 11.61 20.55
N ILE A 51 -0.19 10.70 19.59
CA ILE A 51 -0.49 10.99 18.19
C ILE A 51 -1.91 10.53 17.92
N ASP A 52 -2.79 11.50 17.66
CA ASP A 52 -4.16 11.27 17.22
C ASP A 52 -4.21 11.20 15.69
N VAL A 53 -4.47 10.01 15.14
CA VAL A 53 -4.57 9.75 13.70
C VAL A 53 -5.73 10.54 13.08
N GLY A 54 -6.81 10.77 13.83
CA GLY A 54 -7.97 11.54 13.36
C GLY A 54 -7.67 13.02 13.15
N SER A 55 -6.66 13.55 13.82
CA SER A 55 -6.21 14.94 13.69
C SER A 55 -5.30 15.20 12.48
N ILE A 56 -4.74 14.14 11.88
CA ILE A 56 -3.78 14.25 10.78
C ILE A 56 -4.53 14.50 9.48
N ALA A 57 -4.23 15.62 8.81
CA ALA A 57 -4.82 15.96 7.53
C ALA A 57 -4.48 14.92 6.45
N VAL A 58 -5.50 14.38 5.79
CA VAL A 58 -5.35 13.44 4.67
C VAL A 58 -5.22 14.23 3.37
N TYR A 59 -4.08 14.08 2.69
CA TYR A 59 -3.83 14.72 1.39
C TYR A 59 -4.13 13.73 0.25
N PRO A 60 -5.13 14.00 -0.60
CA PRO A 60 -5.45 13.13 -1.72
C PRO A 60 -4.37 13.22 -2.79
N LYS A 61 -4.18 12.11 -3.53
CA LYS A 61 -3.31 12.09 -4.71
C LYS A 61 -3.99 12.86 -5.85
N TYR A 62 -3.22 13.66 -6.60
CA TYR A 62 -3.71 14.22 -7.86
C TYR A 62 -3.74 13.14 -8.94
N VAL A 63 -4.89 12.97 -9.57
CA VAL A 63 -5.10 12.01 -10.66
C VAL A 63 -5.71 12.73 -11.85
N ARG A 64 -5.20 12.43 -13.05
CA ARG A 64 -5.68 13.01 -14.31
C ARG A 64 -7.15 12.64 -14.59
N PRO A 65 -7.94 13.51 -15.25
CA PRO A 65 -9.33 13.20 -15.63
C PRO A 65 -9.47 11.91 -16.44
N LEU A 66 -10.58 11.18 -16.25
CA LEU A 66 -10.86 9.88 -16.90
C LEU A 66 -10.69 9.89 -18.42
N ARG A 67 -11.15 10.97 -19.10
CA ARG A 67 -11.00 11.13 -20.56
C ARG A 67 -9.55 11.13 -21.04
N LEU A 68 -8.60 11.46 -20.17
CA LEU A 68 -7.18 11.48 -20.49
C LEU A 68 -6.52 10.14 -20.13
N GLN A 69 -7.05 9.39 -19.17
CA GLN A 69 -6.47 8.11 -18.72
C GLN A 69 -6.44 7.07 -19.85
N ALA A 70 -5.38 6.27 -19.90
CA ALA A 70 -5.31 5.13 -20.80
C ALA A 70 -6.35 4.06 -20.41
N PRO A 71 -6.82 3.21 -21.34
CA PRO A 71 -7.83 2.20 -21.05
C PRO A 71 -7.45 1.23 -19.92
N GLU A 72 -6.15 0.99 -19.73
CA GLU A 72 -5.61 0.11 -18.69
C GLU A 72 -5.39 0.79 -17.32
N GLU A 73 -5.55 2.11 -17.22
CA GLU A 73 -5.43 2.81 -15.94
C GLU A 73 -6.63 2.50 -15.04
N SER A 74 -6.36 2.21 -13.76
CA SER A 74 -7.35 1.61 -12.86
C SER A 74 -8.68 2.36 -12.78
N GLN A 75 -8.67 3.69 -12.73
CA GLN A 75 -9.91 4.46 -12.57
C GLN A 75 -10.80 4.36 -13.82
N ARG A 76 -10.20 4.39 -15.01
CA ARG A 76 -10.92 4.19 -16.28
C ARG A 76 -11.31 2.74 -16.49
N LEU A 77 -10.42 1.80 -16.19
CA LEU A 77 -10.65 0.38 -16.35
C LEU A 77 -11.84 -0.11 -15.50
N TRP A 78 -11.97 0.40 -14.27
CA TRP A 78 -13.02 0.02 -13.32
C TRP A 78 -14.21 0.99 -13.25
N GLU A 79 -14.29 1.97 -14.17
CA GLU A 79 -15.29 3.06 -14.15
C GLU A 79 -16.72 2.52 -13.98
N LYS A 80 -17.14 1.57 -14.84
CA LYS A 80 -18.51 1.05 -14.82
C LYS A 80 -18.86 0.26 -13.56
N VAL A 81 -17.90 -0.49 -13.02
CA VAL A 81 -18.09 -1.25 -11.76
C VAL A 81 -18.26 -0.27 -10.61
N THR A 82 -17.37 0.73 -10.52
CA THR A 82 -17.41 1.73 -9.44
C THR A 82 -18.62 2.66 -9.53
N GLU A 83 -19.10 2.98 -10.74
CA GLU A 83 -20.35 3.70 -10.95
C GLU A 83 -21.55 2.90 -10.42
N ALA A 84 -21.67 1.62 -10.80
CA ALA A 84 -22.74 0.75 -10.33
C ALA A 84 -22.72 0.57 -8.81
N LEU A 85 -21.54 0.43 -8.20
CA LEU A 85 -21.38 0.35 -6.74
C LEU A 85 -21.81 1.65 -6.05
N ARG A 86 -21.49 2.81 -6.62
CA ARG A 86 -21.92 4.11 -6.09
C ARG A 86 -23.44 4.28 -6.15
N ASP A 87 -24.08 3.72 -7.18
CA ASP A 87 -25.54 3.72 -7.34
C ASP A 87 -26.22 2.63 -6.50
N GLY A 88 -25.46 1.75 -5.83
CA GLY A 88 -25.97 0.63 -5.05
C GLY A 88 -26.47 -0.56 -5.87
N ASP A 89 -26.22 -0.57 -7.19
CA ASP A 89 -26.64 -1.66 -8.09
C ASP A 89 -25.60 -2.78 -8.11
N ILE A 90 -25.74 -3.70 -7.17
CA ILE A 90 -24.83 -4.85 -7.01
C ILE A 90 -24.89 -5.81 -8.20
N ASN A 91 -26.05 -5.94 -8.84
CA ASN A 91 -26.22 -6.82 -10.00
C ASN A 91 -25.43 -6.28 -11.19
N ARG A 92 -25.59 -4.99 -11.51
CA ARG A 92 -24.82 -4.32 -12.56
C ARG A 92 -23.33 -4.31 -12.25
N ALA A 93 -22.93 -4.06 -11.00
CA ALA A 93 -21.52 -4.10 -10.61
C ALA A 93 -20.90 -5.50 -10.86
N SER A 94 -21.64 -6.56 -10.54
CA SER A 94 -21.20 -7.94 -10.74
C SER A 94 -21.09 -8.29 -12.23
N GLU A 95 -22.05 -7.84 -13.05
CA GLU A 95 -22.04 -8.06 -14.49
C GLU A 95 -20.86 -7.33 -15.18
N GLU A 96 -20.63 -6.06 -14.85
CA GLU A 96 -19.52 -5.29 -15.42
C GLU A 96 -18.15 -5.82 -14.96
N LYS A 97 -18.05 -6.28 -13.70
CA LYS A 97 -16.86 -6.98 -13.19
C LYS A 97 -16.60 -8.26 -13.97
N PHE A 98 -17.64 -9.07 -14.19
CA PHE A 98 -17.53 -10.31 -14.95
C PHE A 98 -17.04 -10.06 -16.39
N LYS A 99 -17.62 -9.07 -17.09
CA LYS A 99 -17.20 -8.71 -18.45
C LYS A 99 -15.70 -8.37 -18.51
N LEU A 100 -15.22 -7.57 -17.55
CA LEU A 100 -13.82 -7.15 -17.46
C LEU A 100 -12.89 -8.34 -17.20
N GLU A 101 -13.22 -9.18 -16.21
CA GLU A 101 -12.41 -10.36 -15.86
C GLU A 101 -12.42 -11.42 -16.96
N ASP A 102 -13.51 -11.58 -17.69
CA ASP A 102 -13.59 -12.52 -18.81
C ASP A 102 -12.68 -12.10 -19.97
N VAL A 103 -12.65 -10.80 -20.31
CA VAL A 103 -11.71 -10.27 -21.31
C VAL A 103 -10.26 -10.54 -20.90
N GLN A 104 -9.91 -10.32 -19.62
CA GLN A 104 -8.57 -10.65 -19.11
C GLN A 104 -8.29 -12.15 -19.21
N ARG A 105 -9.23 -13.00 -18.80
CA ARG A 105 -9.10 -14.46 -18.88
C ARG A 105 -8.89 -14.96 -20.31
N VAL A 106 -9.65 -14.45 -21.28
CA VAL A 106 -9.49 -14.79 -22.70
C VAL A 106 -8.12 -14.35 -23.23
N SER A 107 -7.69 -13.14 -22.89
CA SER A 107 -6.36 -12.62 -23.27
C SER A 107 -5.23 -13.49 -22.70
N GLU A 108 -5.30 -13.86 -21.42
CA GLU A 108 -4.30 -14.69 -20.76
C GLU A 108 -4.26 -16.13 -21.30
N ASN A 109 -5.43 -16.69 -21.63
CA ASN A 109 -5.52 -17.99 -22.31
C ASN A 109 -4.87 -17.95 -23.69
N ALA A 110 -5.11 -16.89 -24.47
CA ALA A 110 -4.50 -16.71 -25.78
C ALA A 110 -2.97 -16.55 -25.66
N ARG A 111 -2.51 -15.74 -24.70
CA ARG A 111 -1.10 -15.53 -24.39
C ARG A 111 -0.39 -16.85 -24.04
N THR A 112 -1.02 -17.67 -23.19
CA THR A 112 -0.52 -18.99 -22.80
C THR A 112 -0.46 -19.95 -23.99
N ARG A 113 -1.54 -20.05 -24.77
CA ARG A 113 -1.61 -20.90 -25.97
C ARG A 113 -0.51 -20.56 -26.98
N LEU A 114 -0.21 -19.26 -27.14
CA LEU A 114 0.83 -18.75 -28.03
C LEU A 114 2.23 -18.72 -27.40
N ARG A 115 2.39 -19.19 -26.15
CA ARG A 115 3.65 -19.14 -25.37
C ARG A 115 4.27 -17.74 -25.30
N LEU A 116 3.43 -16.71 -25.28
CA LEU A 116 3.85 -15.33 -25.11
C LEU A 116 4.08 -15.04 -23.62
N SER A 117 5.16 -14.36 -23.29
CA SER A 117 5.40 -13.92 -21.90
C SER A 117 4.63 -12.63 -21.61
N HIS A 118 4.17 -12.47 -20.36
CA HIS A 118 3.62 -11.21 -19.88
C HIS A 118 4.78 -10.33 -19.40
N HIS A 119 4.93 -9.15 -20.00
CA HIS A 119 5.97 -8.19 -19.66
C HIS A 119 5.34 -6.95 -19.01
N PRO A 120 5.54 -6.73 -17.70
CA PRO A 120 5.07 -5.52 -17.05
C PRO A 120 5.66 -4.26 -17.70
N LYS A 121 4.82 -3.26 -17.97
CA LYS A 121 5.19 -2.04 -18.70
C LYS A 121 6.25 -1.19 -17.97
N TYR A 122 6.13 -1.08 -16.64
CA TYR A 122 6.90 -0.13 -15.83
C TYR A 122 7.94 -0.79 -14.93
N PHE A 123 8.01 -2.12 -14.88
CA PHE A 123 8.91 -2.83 -13.97
C PHE A 123 9.59 -4.00 -14.68
N GLN A 124 10.86 -4.20 -14.36
CA GLN A 124 11.63 -5.37 -14.74
C GLN A 124 12.03 -6.19 -13.52
N ALA A 125 12.03 -7.51 -13.67
CA ALA A 125 12.50 -8.40 -12.61
C ALA A 125 14.02 -8.27 -12.45
N SER A 126 14.51 -8.23 -11.21
CA SER A 126 15.92 -8.24 -10.83
C SER A 126 16.21 -9.39 -9.86
N ALA A 127 17.49 -9.63 -9.54
CA ALA A 127 17.88 -10.71 -8.63
C ALA A 127 17.26 -10.60 -7.22
N THR A 128 16.93 -9.39 -6.79
CA THR A 128 16.41 -9.10 -5.44
C THR A 128 14.97 -8.58 -5.43
N GLY A 129 14.29 -8.55 -6.58
CA GLY A 129 12.90 -8.11 -6.67
C GLY A 129 12.55 -7.46 -7.99
N TRP A 130 12.05 -6.22 -7.93
CA TRP A 130 11.57 -5.46 -9.10
C TRP A 130 12.26 -4.11 -9.16
N THR A 131 12.71 -3.73 -10.35
CA THR A 131 13.29 -2.40 -10.60
C THR A 131 12.33 -1.62 -11.48
N TYR A 132 12.05 -0.37 -11.10
CA TYR A 132 11.27 0.53 -11.94
C TYR A 132 12.06 0.89 -13.21
N ASN A 133 11.39 0.78 -14.36
CA ASN A 133 11.95 1.19 -15.63
C ASN A 133 11.96 2.72 -15.63
N ASN A 134 13.12 3.35 -15.39
CA ASN A 134 13.30 4.77 -15.65
C ASN A 134 13.12 4.99 -17.15
N LEU A 135 11.90 5.35 -17.56
CA LEU A 135 11.65 5.88 -18.89
C LEU A 135 12.35 7.24 -18.91
N ALA A 136 13.58 7.28 -19.45
CA ALA A 136 14.23 8.54 -19.76
C ALA A 136 13.24 9.40 -20.56
N SER A 137 13.05 10.63 -20.10
CA SER A 137 12.15 11.63 -20.71
C SER A 137 12.62 12.03 -22.09
#